data_AF-A0A0R1GQ28-F1
#
_entry.id   AF-A0A0R1GQ28-F1
#
_cell.length_a   1.000
_cell.length_b   1.000
_cell.length_c   1.000
_cell.angle_alpha   90.00
_cell.angle_beta   90.00
_cell.angle_gamma   90.00
#
_symmetry.space_group_name_H-M   'P 1'
#
loop_
_entity.id
_entity.type
_entity.pdbx_description
1 polymer ?
#
loop_
_entity_poly.entity_id
_entity_poly.type
_entity_poly.pdbx_seq_one_letter_code
_entity_poly.pdbx_strand_id
1 'polypeptide(L)'
;MEVMTDGTLKYTGSIRPTDKQPIIVVGFENHRDGYETIQKQAKWFTIAFKALQQTYHFNHFSAMGHSNGGLVLTIFLEDDVAQTKAHADRLMTIASPFNLEESDQNVDTPLFKQLSQHRKHLPKSVTVYSIAGSEGYSGDGIVPFDSVNRGKLIFQGQVKSFTQMTVTGANANHADLPENQQIVGLIRQDLLKMTGFNS
;
A
#
# COMPACT_ATOMS: atom_id res chain seq x y z
N MET A 1 -3.02 1.57 15.48
CA MET A 1 -1.70 1.95 16.05
C MET A 1 -1.23 3.19 15.32
N GLU A 2 -0.62 4.12 16.04
CA GLU A 2 -0.05 5.35 15.50
C GLU A 2 1.44 5.40 15.85
N VAL A 3 2.28 5.77 14.88
CA VAL A 3 3.71 6.01 15.09
C VAL A 3 3.95 7.52 15.19
N MET A 4 4.45 7.93 16.36
CA MET A 4 4.81 9.30 16.65
C MET A 4 6.11 9.70 15.92
N THR A 5 6.36 10.99 15.77
CA THR A 5 7.54 11.52 15.08
C THR A 5 8.88 11.11 15.69
N ASP A 6 8.91 10.79 16.97
CA ASP A 6 10.07 10.25 17.71
C ASP A 6 10.20 8.71 17.63
N GLY A 7 9.27 8.03 16.95
CA GLY A 7 9.21 6.57 16.84
C GLY A 7 8.41 5.88 17.95
N THR A 8 7.84 6.63 18.91
CA THR A 8 6.97 6.08 19.95
C THR A 8 5.70 5.48 19.33
N LEU A 9 5.26 4.32 19.84
CA LEU A 9 4.07 3.63 19.37
C LEU A 9 2.89 3.86 20.31
N LYS A 10 1.78 4.38 19.78
CA LYS A 10 0.49 4.47 20.48
C LYS A 10 -0.47 3.41 19.97
N TYR A 11 -1.03 2.63 20.89
CA TYR A 11 -1.96 1.54 20.58
C TYR A 11 -3.38 1.94 20.94
N THR A 12 -4.31 1.65 20.04
CA THR A 12 -5.75 1.80 20.25
C THR A 12 -6.45 0.53 19.78
N GLY A 13 -7.49 0.12 20.52
CA GLY A 13 -8.22 -1.12 20.27
C GLY A 13 -7.55 -2.37 20.84
N SER A 14 -8.12 -3.54 20.54
CA SER A 14 -7.65 -4.85 21.02
C SER A 14 -7.91 -5.94 20.00
N ILE A 15 -6.98 -6.89 19.85
CA ILE A 15 -7.16 -8.10 19.04
C ILE A 15 -7.57 -9.25 19.95
N ARG A 16 -8.61 -9.98 19.55
CA ARG A 16 -9.02 -11.20 20.28
C ARG A 16 -7.99 -12.30 20.04
N PRO A 17 -7.59 -13.08 21.06
CA PRO A 17 -6.61 -14.17 20.89
C PRO A 17 -7.00 -15.24 19.85
N THR A 18 -8.31 -15.38 19.59
CA THR A 18 -8.86 -16.35 18.63
C THR A 18 -8.98 -15.80 17.21
N ASP A 19 -8.74 -14.50 17.01
CA ASP A 19 -8.81 -13.89 15.68
C ASP A 19 -7.62 -14.32 14.84
N LYS A 20 -7.89 -15.00 13.72
CA LYS A 20 -6.86 -15.52 12.81
C LYS A 20 -6.51 -14.54 11.70
N GLN A 21 -7.27 -13.46 11.52
CA GLN A 21 -7.04 -12.46 10.49
C GLN A 21 -7.40 -11.05 11.01
N PRO A 22 -6.75 -10.58 12.08
CA PRO A 22 -7.03 -9.26 12.62
C PRO A 22 -6.62 -8.17 11.62
N ILE A 23 -7.44 -7.13 11.52
CA ILE A 23 -7.12 -5.93 10.74
C ILE A 23 -6.41 -4.94 11.67
N ILE A 24 -5.20 -4.55 11.29
CA ILE A 24 -4.40 -3.57 12.03
C ILE A 24 -4.18 -2.35 11.14
N VAL A 25 -4.66 -1.19 11.60
CA VAL A 25 -4.39 0.09 10.95
C VAL A 25 -3.14 0.71 11.57
N VAL A 26 -2.19 1.11 10.73
CA VAL A 26 -0.98 1.83 11.11
C VAL A 26 -1.04 3.24 10.52
N GLY A 27 -1.10 4.25 11.39
CA GLY A 27 -1.03 5.66 11.01
C GLY A 27 0.25 6.33 11.48
N PHE A 28 0.52 7.54 10.97
CA PHE A 28 1.71 8.33 11.32
C PHE A 28 1.30 9.73 11.76
N GLU A 29 1.90 10.25 12.84
CA GLU A 29 1.64 11.61 13.33
C GLU A 29 2.01 12.66 12.27
N ASN A 30 3.12 12.46 11.55
CA ASN A 30 3.47 13.30 10.41
C ASN A 30 2.84 12.74 9.14
N HIS A 31 1.78 13.39 8.69
CA HIS A 31 1.00 13.05 7.51
C HIS A 31 1.25 14.01 6.32
N ARG A 32 2.35 14.76 6.34
CA ARG A 32 2.70 15.68 5.23
C ARG A 32 3.15 14.91 3.98
N ASP A 33 2.80 15.44 2.81
CA ASP A 33 3.26 14.89 1.54
C ASP A 33 4.73 15.20 1.26
N GLY A 34 5.32 14.41 0.36
CA GLY A 34 6.67 14.60 -0.15
C GLY A 34 7.62 13.42 0.09
N TYR A 35 8.62 13.31 -0.78
CA TYR A 35 9.59 12.21 -0.81
C TYR A 35 10.24 11.93 0.56
N GLU A 36 10.74 12.96 1.25
CA GLU A 36 11.39 12.77 2.56
C GLU A 36 10.43 12.23 3.63
N THR A 37 9.16 12.64 3.59
CA THR A 37 8.16 12.17 4.55
C THR A 37 7.81 10.72 4.29
N ILE A 38 7.63 10.33 3.02
CA ILE A 38 7.37 8.94 2.63
C ILE A 38 8.52 8.02 3.08
N GLN A 39 9.78 8.43 2.92
CA GLN A 39 10.93 7.67 3.40
C GLN A 39 10.95 7.51 4.93
N LYS A 40 10.56 8.57 5.67
CA LYS A 40 10.44 8.49 7.14
C LYS A 40 9.29 7.57 7.55
N GLN A 41 8.15 7.65 6.89
CA GLN A 41 7.00 6.79 7.12
C GLN A 41 7.31 5.32 6.84
N ALA A 42 8.10 5.00 5.81
CA ALA A 42 8.57 3.63 5.58
C ALA A 42 9.41 3.09 6.77
N LYS A 43 10.34 3.89 7.29
CA LYS A 43 11.12 3.52 8.48
C LYS A 43 10.24 3.35 9.72
N TRP A 44 9.29 4.25 9.93
CA TRP A 44 8.30 4.15 11.01
C TRP A 44 7.40 2.93 10.88
N PHE A 45 7.00 2.59 9.65
CA PHE A 45 6.25 1.38 9.36
C PHE A 45 7.06 0.14 9.75
N THR A 46 8.35 0.10 9.45
CA THR A 46 9.24 -1.00 9.85
C THR A 46 9.31 -1.17 11.37
N ILE A 47 9.36 -0.07 12.14
CA ILE A 47 9.31 -0.10 13.61
C ILE A 47 7.98 -0.70 14.09
N ALA A 48 6.87 -0.16 13.58
CA ALA A 48 5.52 -0.63 13.84
C ALA A 48 5.37 -2.13 13.53
N PHE A 49 5.80 -2.56 12.34
CA PHE A 49 5.72 -3.94 11.89
C PHE A 49 6.48 -4.89 12.82
N LYS A 50 7.73 -4.56 13.18
CA LYS A 50 8.54 -5.38 14.10
C LYS A 50 7.90 -5.49 15.48
N ALA A 51 7.32 -4.40 16.01
CA ALA A 51 6.62 -4.43 17.29
C ALA A 51 5.35 -5.31 17.25
N LEU A 52 4.56 -5.21 16.17
CA LEU A 52 3.40 -6.07 15.95
C LEU A 52 3.84 -7.54 15.81
N GLN A 53 4.90 -7.81 15.08
CA GLN A 53 5.43 -9.16 14.88
C GLN A 53 5.91 -9.78 16.21
N GLN A 54 6.56 -8.98 17.06
CA GLN A 54 6.96 -9.40 18.40
C GLN A 54 5.77 -9.70 19.32
N THR A 55 4.68 -8.96 19.17
CA THR A 55 3.48 -9.09 20.01
C THR A 55 2.59 -10.27 19.59
N TYR A 56 2.40 -10.44 18.28
CA TYR A 56 1.42 -11.38 17.72
C TYR A 56 2.05 -12.60 17.04
N HIS A 57 3.38 -12.63 16.91
CA HIS A 57 4.16 -13.76 16.38
C HIS A 57 3.73 -14.24 14.99
N PHE A 58 3.20 -13.35 14.15
CA PHE A 58 2.85 -13.69 12.77
C PHE A 58 4.11 -13.77 11.90
N ASN A 59 4.07 -14.64 10.89
CA ASN A 59 5.11 -14.77 9.87
C ASN A 59 4.55 -14.68 8.44
N HIS A 60 3.24 -14.46 8.30
CA HIS A 60 2.56 -14.18 7.04
C HIS A 60 1.69 -12.93 7.21
N PHE A 61 1.58 -12.11 6.17
CA PHE A 61 0.71 -10.95 6.18
C PHE A 61 0.23 -10.58 4.77
N SER A 62 -0.91 -9.91 4.73
CA SER A 62 -1.38 -9.14 3.57
C SER A 62 -1.44 -7.67 3.96
N ALA A 63 -1.14 -6.77 3.03
CA ALA A 63 -1.10 -5.34 3.30
C ALA A 63 -1.95 -4.57 2.29
N MET A 64 -2.56 -3.49 2.75
CA MET A 64 -3.25 -2.53 1.90
C MET A 64 -2.84 -1.11 2.27
N GLY A 65 -2.58 -0.29 1.25
CA GLY A 65 -2.21 1.10 1.42
C GLY A 65 -2.98 1.99 0.45
N HIS A 66 -3.59 3.04 1.01
CA HIS A 66 -4.23 4.09 0.24
C HIS A 66 -3.23 5.24 0.02
N SER A 67 -3.21 5.83 -1.19
CA SER A 67 -2.35 6.96 -1.54
C SER A 67 -0.89 6.68 -1.16
N ASN A 68 -0.26 7.57 -0.39
CA ASN A 68 1.10 7.41 0.15
C ASN A 68 1.31 6.11 0.94
N GLY A 69 0.27 5.55 1.56
CA GLY A 69 0.36 4.27 2.26
C GLY A 69 0.83 3.12 1.37
N GLY A 70 0.43 3.11 0.09
CA GLY A 70 0.94 2.11 -0.85
C GLY A 70 2.40 2.32 -1.23
N LEU A 71 2.88 3.56 -1.25
CA LEU A 71 4.30 3.88 -1.46
C LEU A 71 5.15 3.42 -0.27
N VAL A 72 4.69 3.72 0.95
CA VAL A 72 5.29 3.28 2.21
C VAL A 72 5.41 1.75 2.27
N LEU A 73 4.34 1.04 1.93
CA LEU A 73 4.34 -0.43 1.88
C LEU A 73 5.27 -0.97 0.80
N THR A 74 5.34 -0.32 -0.36
CA THR A 74 6.24 -0.75 -1.46
C THR A 74 7.69 -0.62 -1.03
N ILE A 75 8.08 0.52 -0.44
CA ILE A 75 9.44 0.72 0.10
C ILE A 75 9.75 -0.32 1.18
N PHE A 76 8.81 -0.58 2.11
CA PHE A 76 8.98 -1.60 3.12
C PHE A 76 9.23 -3.00 2.52
N LEU A 77 8.49 -3.37 1.47
CA LEU A 77 8.69 -4.66 0.79
C LEU A 77 10.02 -4.74 0.03
N GLU A 78 10.53 -3.62 -0.47
CA GLU A 78 11.82 -3.56 -1.17
C GLU A 78 13.00 -3.60 -0.20
N ASP A 79 12.92 -2.88 0.92
CA ASP A 79 14.11 -2.56 1.72
C ASP A 79 14.19 -3.32 3.06
N ASP A 80 13.04 -3.62 3.67
CA ASP A 80 13.00 -4.02 5.08
C ASP A 80 12.38 -5.40 5.34
N VAL A 81 11.40 -5.84 4.51
CA VAL A 81 10.62 -7.06 4.79
C VAL A 81 11.51 -8.31 4.91
N ALA A 82 12.57 -8.41 4.11
CA ALA A 82 13.49 -9.56 4.13
C ALA A 82 14.16 -9.76 5.50
N GLN A 83 14.44 -8.67 6.23
CA GLN A 83 15.07 -8.72 7.55
C GLN A 83 14.10 -9.22 8.64
N THR A 84 12.78 -9.10 8.41
CA THR A 84 11.74 -9.55 9.35
C THR A 84 11.45 -11.05 9.27
N LYS A 85 11.93 -11.71 8.20
CA LYS A 85 11.60 -13.10 7.85
C LYS A 85 10.09 -13.38 7.67
N ALA A 86 9.26 -12.34 7.64
CA ALA A 86 7.83 -12.48 7.34
C ALA A 86 7.62 -12.63 5.83
N HIS A 87 6.59 -13.39 5.48
CA HIS A 87 6.16 -13.61 4.11
C HIS A 87 5.00 -12.66 3.76
N ALA A 88 5.23 -11.80 2.77
CA ALA A 88 4.18 -10.99 2.19
C ALA A 88 3.37 -11.84 1.21
N ASP A 89 2.09 -12.09 1.52
CA ASP A 89 1.20 -12.86 0.66
C ASP A 89 0.60 -11.96 -0.42
N ARG A 90 0.12 -10.77 -0.02
CA ARG A 90 -0.61 -9.85 -0.89
C ARG A 90 -0.31 -8.39 -0.56
N LEU A 91 -0.25 -7.57 -1.60
CA LEU A 91 -0.24 -6.11 -1.51
C LEU A 91 -1.40 -5.55 -2.34
N MET A 92 -2.20 -4.67 -1.76
CA MET A 92 -3.18 -3.87 -2.47
C MET A 92 -2.86 -2.38 -2.32
N THR A 93 -2.60 -1.69 -3.42
CA THR A 93 -2.38 -0.23 -3.43
C THR A 93 -3.58 0.46 -4.06
N ILE A 94 -4.09 1.51 -3.43
CA ILE A 94 -5.27 2.25 -3.90
C ILE A 94 -4.85 3.69 -4.13
N ALA A 95 -4.94 4.15 -5.37
CA ALA A 95 -4.54 5.50 -5.81
C ALA A 95 -3.13 5.92 -5.35
N SER A 96 -2.19 4.98 -5.32
CA SER A 96 -0.81 5.28 -4.89
C SER A 96 -0.04 6.00 -6.01
N PRO A 97 0.45 7.23 -5.76
CA PRO A 97 1.13 8.02 -6.77
C PRO A 97 2.61 7.60 -6.89
N PHE A 98 2.89 6.53 -7.65
CA PHE A 98 4.26 6.01 -7.78
C PHE A 98 5.24 7.00 -8.43
N ASN A 99 4.75 8.04 -9.11
CA ASN A 99 5.53 9.18 -9.59
C ASN A 99 5.16 10.51 -8.92
N LEU A 100 4.55 10.48 -7.72
CA LEU A 100 4.05 11.68 -7.04
C LEU A 100 3.08 12.49 -7.92
N GLU A 101 3.04 13.81 -7.74
CA GLU A 101 2.21 14.75 -8.50
C GLU A 101 2.82 15.14 -9.87
N GLU A 102 3.89 14.45 -10.32
CA GLU A 102 4.51 14.75 -11.61
C GLU A 102 3.55 14.45 -12.76
N SER A 103 3.33 15.47 -13.59
CA SER A 103 2.36 15.48 -14.69
C SER A 103 3.02 15.19 -16.04
N ASP A 104 4.32 15.45 -16.19
CA ASP A 104 5.07 15.06 -17.38
C ASP A 104 5.40 13.57 -17.34
N GLN A 105 4.78 12.81 -18.24
CA GLN A 105 4.96 11.37 -18.37
C GLN A 105 6.43 10.97 -18.60
N ASN A 106 7.27 11.87 -19.11
CA ASN A 106 8.68 11.62 -19.40
C ASN A 106 9.61 11.94 -18.23
N VAL A 107 9.10 12.53 -17.14
CA VAL A 107 9.91 12.92 -15.99
C VAL A 107 9.76 11.90 -14.86
N ASP A 108 10.89 11.33 -14.46
CA ASP A 108 10.97 10.37 -13.37
C ASP A 108 11.35 11.08 -12.07
N THR A 109 10.44 11.07 -11.10
CA THR A 109 10.71 11.60 -9.76
C THR A 109 11.80 10.80 -9.04
N PRO A 110 12.51 11.40 -8.07
CA PRO A 110 13.47 10.68 -7.23
C PRO A 110 12.85 9.44 -6.55
N LEU A 111 11.59 9.54 -6.11
CA LEU A 111 10.86 8.42 -5.54
C LEU A 111 10.73 7.27 -6.55
N PHE A 112 10.21 7.56 -7.74
CA PHE A 112 10.02 6.53 -8.76
C PHE A 112 11.33 5.87 -9.16
N LYS A 113 12.42 6.65 -9.24
CA LYS A 113 13.77 6.14 -9.52
C LYS A 113 14.23 5.16 -8.46
N GLN A 114 14.06 5.48 -7.17
CA GLN A 114 14.39 4.57 -6.07
C GLN A 114 13.59 3.26 -6.18
N LEU A 115 12.27 3.34 -6.30
CA LEU A 115 11.40 2.16 -6.40
C LEU A 115 11.82 1.29 -7.61
N SER A 116 12.06 1.93 -8.76
CA SER A 116 12.51 1.22 -9.96
C SER A 116 13.88 0.55 -9.82
N GLN A 117 14.79 1.16 -9.06
CA GLN A 117 16.11 0.58 -8.77
C GLN A 117 16.00 -0.61 -7.82
N HIS A 118 15.15 -0.52 -6.81
CA HIS A 118 15.03 -1.52 -5.75
C HIS A 118 14.02 -2.64 -6.07
N ARG A 119 13.23 -2.51 -7.12
CA ARG A 119 12.17 -3.47 -7.52
C ARG A 119 12.58 -4.94 -7.56
N LYS A 120 13.88 -5.26 -7.76
CA LYS A 120 14.38 -6.65 -7.76
C LYS A 120 14.35 -7.29 -6.37
N HIS A 121 14.33 -6.49 -5.31
CA HIS A 121 14.25 -6.94 -3.93
C HIS A 121 12.83 -7.34 -3.50
N LEU A 122 11.81 -6.96 -4.28
CA LEU A 122 10.42 -7.36 -4.02
C LEU A 122 10.30 -8.88 -3.87
N PRO A 123 9.54 -9.36 -2.85
CA PRO A 123 9.33 -10.80 -2.66
C PRO A 123 8.68 -11.44 -3.89
N LYS A 124 9.35 -12.44 -4.50
CA LYS A 124 8.84 -13.12 -5.71
C LYS A 124 7.50 -13.83 -5.50
N SER A 125 7.12 -14.10 -4.24
CA SER A 125 5.89 -14.79 -3.87
C SER A 125 4.66 -13.87 -3.76
N VAL A 126 4.83 -12.55 -3.65
CA VAL A 126 3.71 -11.63 -3.36
C VAL A 126 2.80 -11.47 -4.58
N THR A 127 1.50 -11.45 -4.36
CA THR A 127 0.51 -11.03 -5.37
C THR A 127 0.15 -9.56 -5.15
N VAL A 128 0.23 -8.74 -6.20
CA VAL A 128 0.00 -7.30 -6.14
C VAL A 128 -1.24 -6.89 -6.92
N TYR A 129 -2.08 -6.08 -6.29
CA TYR A 129 -3.24 -5.42 -6.88
C TYR A 129 -3.04 -3.90 -6.81
N SER A 130 -3.07 -3.22 -7.95
CA SER A 130 -3.00 -1.75 -8.02
C SER A 130 -4.32 -1.20 -8.52
N ILE A 131 -5.02 -0.46 -7.66
CA ILE A 131 -6.31 0.17 -7.97
C ILE A 131 -6.05 1.64 -8.27
N ALA A 132 -6.41 2.08 -9.48
CA ALA A 132 -6.41 3.48 -9.87
C ALA A 132 -7.84 4.04 -9.83
N GLY A 133 -8.03 5.19 -9.18
CA GLY A 133 -9.25 5.99 -9.30
C GLY A 133 -9.20 6.85 -10.56
N SER A 134 -10.33 7.02 -11.23
CA SER A 134 -10.42 7.94 -12.36
C SER A 134 -11.79 8.62 -12.45
N GLU A 135 -11.80 9.95 -12.32
CA GLU A 135 -12.87 10.81 -12.85
C GLU A 135 -12.58 11.08 -14.35
N GLY A 136 -12.90 10.12 -15.21
CA GLY A 136 -12.63 10.22 -16.66
C GLY A 136 -11.25 9.67 -17.06
N TYR A 137 -10.42 10.46 -17.77
CA TYR A 137 -9.07 10.08 -18.25
C TYR A 137 -7.92 10.85 -17.57
N SER A 138 -8.22 11.76 -16.64
CA SER A 138 -7.24 12.69 -16.05
C SER A 138 -6.63 12.24 -14.71
N GLY A 139 -7.27 11.33 -13.98
CA GLY A 139 -6.87 10.93 -12.62
C GLY A 139 -8.01 11.05 -11.60
N ASP A 140 -7.67 11.03 -10.31
CA ASP A 140 -8.63 11.06 -9.19
C ASP A 140 -8.85 12.46 -8.59
N GLY A 141 -8.45 13.51 -9.32
CA GLY A 141 -8.52 14.91 -8.89
C GLY A 141 -7.31 15.41 -8.09
N ILE A 142 -6.44 14.51 -7.59
CA ILE A 142 -5.20 14.85 -6.86
C ILE A 142 -3.99 14.20 -7.52
N VAL A 143 -4.12 12.93 -7.89
CA VAL A 143 -3.06 12.10 -8.45
C VAL A 143 -3.30 11.89 -9.95
N PRO A 144 -2.31 12.18 -10.81
CA PRO A 144 -2.38 11.82 -12.22
C PRO A 144 -2.50 10.31 -12.39
N PHE A 145 -3.42 9.85 -13.25
CA PHE A 145 -3.58 8.43 -13.56
C PHE A 145 -2.25 7.77 -13.98
N ASP A 146 -1.39 8.52 -14.69
CA ASP A 146 -0.06 8.07 -15.10
C ASP A 146 0.89 7.82 -13.93
N SER A 147 0.79 8.59 -12.87
CA SER A 147 1.56 8.38 -11.64
C SER A 147 1.21 7.03 -11.00
N VAL A 148 -0.07 6.65 -10.99
CA VAL A 148 -0.50 5.32 -10.53
C VAL A 148 -0.07 4.22 -11.49
N ASN A 149 -0.19 4.44 -12.81
CA ASN A 149 0.21 3.48 -13.85
C ASN A 149 1.69 3.09 -13.77
N ARG A 150 2.54 3.97 -13.24
CA ARG A 150 3.96 3.68 -13.04
C ARG A 150 4.21 2.45 -12.16
N GLY A 151 3.24 2.06 -11.32
CA GLY A 151 3.30 0.80 -10.56
C GLY A 151 3.61 -0.42 -11.42
N LYS A 152 3.13 -0.48 -12.68
CA LYS A 152 3.45 -1.59 -13.59
C LYS A 152 4.95 -1.77 -13.82
N LEU A 153 5.71 -0.67 -13.85
CA LEU A 153 7.16 -0.67 -14.09
C LEU A 153 7.95 -1.15 -12.87
N ILE A 154 7.33 -1.09 -11.68
CA ILE A 154 7.90 -1.58 -10.42
C ILE A 154 7.58 -3.08 -10.27
N PHE A 155 6.32 -3.47 -10.41
CA PHE A 155 5.88 -4.82 -10.04
C PHE A 155 5.94 -5.87 -11.16
N GLN A 156 5.67 -5.48 -12.41
CA GLN A 156 5.52 -6.46 -13.50
C GLN A 156 6.83 -7.24 -13.73
N GLY A 157 6.74 -8.57 -13.72
CA GLY A 157 7.91 -9.46 -13.82
C GLY A 157 8.80 -9.49 -12.58
N GLN A 158 8.46 -8.76 -11.50
CA GLN A 158 9.18 -8.80 -10.23
C GLN A 158 8.46 -9.61 -9.17
N VAL A 159 7.13 -9.66 -9.19
CA VAL A 159 6.29 -10.33 -8.20
C VAL A 159 5.56 -11.55 -8.81
N LYS A 160 4.85 -12.34 -7.99
CA LYS A 160 4.14 -13.55 -8.46
C LYS A 160 3.09 -13.22 -9.51
N SER A 161 2.30 -12.18 -9.25
CA SER A 161 1.33 -11.65 -10.17
C SER A 161 1.07 -10.18 -9.88
N PHE A 162 0.87 -9.39 -10.94
CA PHE A 162 0.50 -7.98 -10.85
C PHE A 162 -0.80 -7.79 -11.62
N THR A 163 -1.81 -7.24 -10.96
CA THR A 163 -3.11 -6.90 -11.56
C THR A 163 -3.37 -5.42 -11.33
N GLN A 164 -3.60 -4.66 -12.39
CA GLN A 164 -4.02 -3.27 -12.29
C GLN A 164 -5.52 -3.18 -12.61
N MET A 165 -6.25 -2.46 -11.78
CA MET A 165 -7.69 -2.25 -11.89
C MET A 165 -7.98 -0.75 -11.89
N THR A 166 -8.94 -0.33 -12.72
CA THR A 166 -9.40 1.06 -12.76
C THR A 166 -10.83 1.11 -12.23
N VAL A 167 -11.07 1.98 -11.26
CA VAL A 167 -12.38 2.27 -10.71
C VAL A 167 -12.81 3.65 -11.21
N THR A 168 -13.95 3.70 -11.90
CA THR A 168 -14.53 4.92 -12.49
C THR A 168 -15.88 5.24 -11.85
N GLY A 169 -16.21 6.53 -11.69
CA GLY A 169 -17.52 6.98 -11.19
C GLY A 169 -17.44 8.15 -10.21
N ALA A 170 -18.60 8.62 -9.73
CA ALA A 170 -18.72 9.80 -8.85
C ALA A 170 -17.96 9.69 -7.51
N ASN A 171 -17.57 8.47 -7.11
CA ASN A 171 -16.79 8.19 -5.89
C ASN A 171 -15.39 7.68 -6.24
N ALA A 172 -14.85 8.11 -7.38
CA ALA A 172 -13.49 7.80 -7.82
C ALA A 172 -12.47 8.90 -7.47
N ASN A 173 -12.91 9.93 -6.74
CA ASN A 173 -12.05 10.98 -6.19
C ASN A 173 -11.18 10.46 -5.06
N HIS A 174 -9.99 11.03 -4.94
CA HIS A 174 -8.95 10.60 -4.00
C HIS A 174 -9.43 10.38 -2.54
N ALA A 175 -10.37 11.21 -2.06
CA ALA A 175 -10.89 11.11 -0.69
C ALA A 175 -11.88 9.96 -0.47
N ASP A 176 -12.63 9.57 -1.49
CA ASP A 176 -13.79 8.67 -1.38
C ASP A 176 -13.48 7.23 -1.81
N LEU A 177 -12.31 7.00 -2.42
CA LEU A 177 -11.89 5.68 -2.90
C LEU A 177 -11.89 4.60 -1.80
N PRO A 178 -11.45 4.84 -0.56
CA PRO A 178 -11.50 3.81 0.49
C PRO A 178 -12.93 3.35 0.82
N GLU A 179 -13.94 4.20 0.63
CA GLU A 179 -15.35 3.92 0.94
C GLU A 179 -16.17 3.45 -0.27
N ASN A 180 -15.55 3.45 -1.46
CA ASN A 180 -16.19 2.98 -2.68
C ASN A 180 -16.53 1.49 -2.57
N GLN A 181 -17.82 1.15 -2.74
CA GLN A 181 -18.31 -0.23 -2.59
C GLN A 181 -17.64 -1.23 -3.54
N GLN A 182 -17.17 -0.78 -4.71
CA GLN A 182 -16.38 -1.61 -5.62
C GLN A 182 -15.02 -1.95 -5.00
N ILE A 183 -14.35 -0.97 -4.37
CA ILE A 183 -13.08 -1.16 -3.68
C ILE A 183 -13.27 -2.06 -2.45
N VAL A 184 -14.34 -1.89 -1.69
CA VAL A 184 -14.70 -2.80 -0.59
C VAL A 184 -14.89 -4.23 -1.10
N GLY A 185 -15.57 -4.41 -2.24
CA GLY A 185 -15.72 -5.71 -2.92
C GLY A 185 -14.36 -6.32 -3.28
N LEU A 186 -13.48 -5.55 -3.91
CA LEU A 186 -12.12 -5.97 -4.25
C LEU A 186 -11.29 -6.33 -3.01
N ILE A 187 -11.35 -5.54 -1.93
CA ILE A 187 -10.67 -5.86 -0.67
C ILE A 187 -11.16 -7.21 -0.14
N ARG A 188 -12.47 -7.44 -0.10
CA ARG A 188 -13.04 -8.69 0.39
C ARG A 188 -12.63 -9.89 -0.46
N GLN A 189 -12.72 -9.76 -1.77
CA GLN A 189 -12.45 -10.84 -2.72
C GLN A 189 -10.94 -11.13 -2.86
N ASP A 190 -10.14 -10.09 -3.12
CA ASP A 190 -8.77 -10.24 -3.56
C ASP A 190 -7.75 -10.11 -2.43
N LEU A 191 -7.99 -9.26 -1.43
CA LEU A 191 -7.08 -9.13 -0.29
C LEU A 191 -7.41 -10.14 0.81
N LEU A 192 -8.68 -10.21 1.22
CA LEU A 192 -9.12 -11.03 2.35
C LEU A 192 -9.51 -12.46 1.95
N LYS A 193 -9.73 -12.73 0.66
CA LYS A 193 -10.23 -14.02 0.13
C LYS A 193 -11.52 -14.49 0.81
N MET A 194 -12.43 -13.58 1.12
CA MET A 194 -13.75 -13.94 1.62
C MET A 194 -14.56 -14.57 0.48
N THR A 195 -14.72 -15.89 0.48
CA THR A 195 -15.58 -16.60 -0.47
C THR A 195 -17.03 -16.59 0.00
N GLY A 196 -17.94 -15.99 -0.77
CA GLY A 196 -19.39 -16.20 -0.68
C GLY A 196 -20.20 -15.16 0.10
N PHE A 197 -20.75 -14.17 -0.62
CA PHE A 197 -22.00 -13.47 -0.29
C PHE A 197 -22.65 -12.99 -1.59
N ASN A 198 -22.98 -13.95 -2.47
CA ASN A 198 -24.10 -13.76 -3.38
C ASN A 198 -25.30 -14.44 -2.71
N SER A 199 -26.10 -13.64 -2.04
CA SER A 199 -27.50 -13.92 -1.73
C SER A 199 -28.35 -12.95 -2.53
#